data_AF-A0A1F8BLP3-F1
#
_entry.id   AF-A0A1F8BLP3-F1
#
_cell.length_a   1.000
_cell.length_b   1.000
_cell.length_c   1.000
_cell.angle_alpha   90.00
_cell.angle_beta   90.00
_cell.angle_gamma   90.00
#
_symmetry.space_group_name_H-M   'P 1'
#
loop_
_entity.id
_entity.type
_entity.pdbx_description
1 polymer ?
#
loop_
_entity_poly.entity_id
_entity_poly.type
_entity_poly.pdbx_seq_one_letter_code
_entity_poly.pdbx_strand_id
1 'polypeptide(L)'
;MTLTDGDLNAIKDLVKVTIDEDVTLVRKEDIRHLSTKDDFYNKMDEVMGELKAIREEHAVLSGLNVKVNNHEQRIERIEKKLQIHSSV
;
A
#
# COMPACT_ATOMS: atom_id res chain seq x y z
N MET A 1 29.47 -56.19 -9.60
CA MET A 1 29.57 -54.97 -8.78
C MET A 1 28.17 -54.56 -8.41
N THR A 2 27.83 -54.60 -7.13
CA THR A 2 26.55 -54.10 -6.60
C THR A 2 26.83 -52.80 -5.87
N LEU A 3 26.11 -51.74 -6.25
CA LEU A 3 26.10 -50.48 -5.50
C LEU A 3 25.66 -50.77 -4.06
N THR A 4 26.36 -50.17 -3.10
CA THR A 4 26.05 -50.26 -1.67
C THR A 4 25.32 -49.01 -1.20
N ASP A 5 24.67 -49.09 -0.04
CA ASP A 5 23.98 -47.93 0.56
C ASP A 5 24.93 -46.77 0.87
N GLY A 6 26.21 -47.07 1.11
CA GLY A 6 27.26 -46.05 1.27
C GLY A 6 27.47 -45.23 0.01
N ASP A 7 27.46 -45.88 -1.16
CA ASP A 7 27.59 -45.21 -2.46
C ASP A 7 26.37 -44.31 -2.73
N LEU A 8 25.17 -44.76 -2.36
CA LEU A 8 23.94 -43.97 -2.51
C LEU A 8 23.93 -42.74 -1.60
N ASN A 9 24.43 -42.85 -0.37
CA ASN A 9 24.55 -41.71 0.54
C ASN A 9 25.58 -40.69 0.05
N ALA A 10 26.74 -41.15 -0.45
CA ALA A 10 27.75 -40.27 -1.02
C ALA A 10 27.22 -39.48 -2.23
N ILE A 11 26.43 -40.12 -3.10
CA ILE A 11 25.77 -39.45 -4.23
C ILE A 11 24.77 -38.40 -3.72
N LYS A 12 23.97 -38.72 -2.70
CA LYS A 12 23.00 -37.79 -2.12
C LYS A 12 23.66 -36.55 -1.53
N ASP A 13 24.78 -36.73 -0.83
CA ASP A 13 25.53 -35.62 -0.24
C ASP A 13 26.18 -34.75 -1.33
N LEU A 14 26.73 -35.36 -2.37
CA LEU A 14 27.27 -34.63 -3.52
C LEU A 14 26.20 -33.80 -4.23
N VAL A 15 25.03 -34.41 -4.49
CA VAL A 15 23.88 -33.71 -5.11
C VAL A 15 23.41 -32.54 -4.24
N LYS A 16 23.39 -32.71 -2.91
CA LYS A 16 23.02 -31.63 -1.99
C LYS A 16 24.01 -30.46 -2.07
N VAL A 17 25.31 -30.73 -2.05
CA VAL A 17 26.35 -29.69 -2.20
C VAL A 17 26.22 -28.98 -3.55
N THR A 18 26.04 -29.72 -4.64
CA THR A 18 25.88 -29.12 -5.97
C THR A 18 24.63 -28.24 -6.07
N ILE A 19 23.50 -28.68 -5.50
CA ILE A 19 22.27 -27.87 -5.42
C ILE A 19 22.46 -26.67 -4.49
N ASP A 20 23.23 -26.83 -3.41
CA ASP A 20 23.48 -25.76 -2.46
C ASP A 20 24.36 -24.64 -3.04
N GLU A 21 25.30 -24.99 -3.91
CA GLU A 21 26.21 -24.06 -4.62
C GLU A 21 25.54 -23.41 -5.85
N ASP A 22 24.47 -23.99 -6.38
CA ASP A 22 23.74 -23.42 -7.52
C ASP A 22 22.86 -22.25 -7.08
N VAL A 23 23.40 -21.04 -7.24
CA VAL A 23 22.72 -19.76 -6.94
C VAL A 23 21.59 -19.42 -7.91
N THR A 24 21.38 -20.21 -8.97
CA THR A 24 20.29 -19.99 -9.93
C THR A 24 18.98 -20.66 -9.50
N LEU A 25 19.05 -21.60 -8.55
CA LEU A 25 17.89 -22.32 -8.04
C LEU A 25 17.16 -21.51 -6.99
N VAL A 26 15.91 -21.17 -7.28
CA VAL A 26 15.01 -20.50 -6.34
C VAL A 26 14.50 -21.50 -5.31
N ARG A 27 14.77 -21.25 -4.03
CA ARG A 27 14.30 -22.06 -2.91
C ARG A 27 13.01 -21.51 -2.32
N LYS A 28 12.31 -22.34 -1.55
CA LYS A 28 11.08 -21.91 -0.86
C LYS A 28 11.36 -20.78 0.13
N GLU A 29 12.54 -20.79 0.74
CA GLU A 29 13.01 -19.77 1.65
C GLU A 29 13.20 -18.42 0.96
N ASP A 30 13.58 -18.41 -0.33
CA ASP A 30 13.83 -17.19 -1.10
C ASP A 30 12.53 -16.47 -1.46
N ILE A 31 11.45 -17.23 -1.71
CA ILE A 31 10.14 -16.69 -2.09
C ILE A 31 9.17 -16.51 -0.92
N ARG A 32 9.57 -16.85 0.31
CA ARG A 32 8.68 -16.80 1.49
C ARG A 32 8.16 -15.41 1.83
N HIS A 33 8.85 -14.37 1.38
CA HIS A 33 8.47 -12.97 1.57
C HIS A 33 7.72 -12.39 0.37
N LEU A 34 7.60 -13.16 -0.71
CA LEU A 34 6.85 -12.74 -1.88
C LEU A 34 5.37 -12.88 -1.55
N SER A 35 4.64 -11.77 -1.63
CA SER A 35 3.18 -11.79 -1.47
C SER A 35 2.57 -12.67 -2.56
N THR A 36 1.49 -13.36 -2.22
CA THR A 36 0.71 -14.04 -3.26
C THR A 36 0.03 -13.01 -4.15
N LYS A 37 -0.42 -13.48 -5.32
CA LYS A 37 -1.22 -12.67 -6.24
C LYS A 37 -2.45 -12.09 -5.53
N ASP A 38 -3.13 -12.92 -4.75
CA ASP A 38 -4.36 -12.51 -4.04
C ASP A 38 -4.06 -11.51 -2.93
N ASP A 39 -2.98 -11.68 -2.16
CA ASP A 39 -2.56 -10.70 -1.15
C ASP A 39 -2.27 -9.33 -1.76
N PHE A 40 -1.64 -9.32 -2.93
CA PHE A 40 -1.35 -8.08 -3.67
C PHE A 40 -2.65 -7.38 -4.10
N TYR A 41 -3.56 -8.09 -4.74
CA TYR A 41 -4.82 -7.49 -5.21
C TYR A 41 -5.71 -7.04 -4.06
N ASN A 42 -5.78 -7.81 -2.97
CA ASN A 42 -6.55 -7.42 -1.79
C ASN A 42 -6.04 -6.10 -1.19
N LYS A 43 -4.72 -5.94 -1.04
CA LYS A 43 -4.13 -4.67 -0.56
C LYS A 43 -4.32 -3.52 -1.54
N MET A 44 -4.23 -3.79 -2.84
CA MET A 44 -4.46 -2.77 -3.86
C MET A 44 -5.92 -2.29 -3.83
N ASP A 45 -6.88 -3.20 -3.68
CA ASP A 45 -8.30 -2.86 -3.57
C ASP A 45 -8.58 -2.03 -2.31
N GLU A 46 -7.98 -2.38 -1.18
CA GLU A 46 -8.04 -1.62 0.07
C GLU A 46 -7.52 -0.19 -0.12
N VAL A 47 -6.30 -0.03 -0.65
CA VAL A 47 -5.68 1.29 -0.91
C VAL A 47 -6.52 2.12 -1.88
N MET A 48 -7.04 1.50 -2.94
CA MET A 48 -7.89 2.19 -3.91
C MET A 48 -9.22 2.62 -3.31
N GLY A 49 -9.78 1.83 -2.38
CA GLY A 49 -10.97 2.16 -1.61
C GLY A 49 -10.76 3.40 -0.74
N GLU A 50 -9.68 3.42 0.04
CA GLU A 50 -9.32 4.58 0.87
C GLU A 50 -9.07 5.83 0.03
N LEU A 51 -8.33 5.70 -1.07
CA LEU A 51 -8.04 6.81 -1.98
C LEU A 51 -9.30 7.38 -2.63
N LYS A 52 -10.29 6.54 -2.91
CA LYS A 52 -11.62 6.99 -3.37
C LYS A 52 -12.34 7.78 -2.28
N ALA A 53 -12.37 7.28 -1.04
CA ALA A 53 -13.00 7.98 0.09
C ALA A 53 -12.38 9.37 0.32
N ILE A 54 -11.04 9.46 0.33
CA ILE A 54 -10.32 10.74 0.47
C ILE A 54 -10.70 11.74 -0.63
N ARG A 55 -10.83 11.28 -1.88
CA ARG A 55 -11.23 12.15 -3.00
C ARG A 55 -12.64 12.70 -2.84
N GLU A 56 -13.56 11.87 -2.37
CA GLU A 56 -14.94 12.27 -2.10
C GLU A 56 -15.00 13.31 -0.96
N GLU A 57 -14.29 13.07 0.13
CA GLU A 57 -14.18 14.03 1.25
C GLU A 57 -13.58 15.36 0.78
N HIS A 58 -12.49 15.32 0.02
CA HIS A 58 -11.85 16.52 -0.51
C HIS A 58 -12.79 17.34 -1.40
N ALA A 59 -13.61 16.69 -2.23
CA ALA A 59 -14.62 17.36 -3.05
C ALA A 59 -15.67 18.08 -2.19
N VAL A 60 -16.14 17.43 -1.12
CA VAL A 60 -17.08 18.04 -0.16
C VAL A 60 -16.45 19.24 0.55
N LEU A 61 -15.21 19.10 1.04
CA LEU A 61 -14.48 20.17 1.71
C LEU A 61 -14.23 21.37 0.78
N SER A 62 -13.88 21.11 -0.48
CA SER A 62 -13.72 22.16 -1.49
C SER A 62 -15.02 22.94 -1.69
N GLY A 63 -16.15 22.23 -1.82
CA GLY A 63 -17.47 22.86 -1.92
C GLY A 63 -17.86 23.66 -0.68
N LEU A 64 -17.53 23.17 0.52
CA LEU A 64 -17.77 23.87 1.77
C LEU A 64 -16.92 25.15 1.87
N ASN A 65 -15.64 25.09 1.49
CA ASN A 65 -14.74 26.24 1.50
C ASN A 65 -15.27 27.39 0.62
N VAL A 66 -15.79 27.07 -0.57
CA VAL A 66 -16.45 28.07 -1.44
C VAL A 66 -17.63 28.74 -0.74
N LYS A 67 -18.48 27.96 -0.05
CA LYS A 67 -19.63 28.50 0.69
C LYS A 67 -19.19 29.39 1.85
N VAL A 68 -18.21 28.96 2.63
CA VAL A 68 -17.66 29.72 3.76
C VAL A 68 -17.09 31.06 3.27
N ASN A 69 -16.28 31.06 2.21
CA ASN A 69 -15.74 32.30 1.64
C ASN A 69 -16.83 33.25 1.13
N ASN A 70 -17.90 32.72 0.52
CA ASN A 70 -19.04 33.53 0.11
C ASN A 70 -19.76 34.12 1.33
N HIS A 71 -19.98 33.31 2.37
CA HIS A 71 -20.60 33.78 3.61
C HIS A 71 -19.76 34.88 4.28
N GLU A 72 -18.44 34.72 4.32
CA GLU A 72 -17.51 35.71 4.87
C GLU A 72 -17.66 37.06 4.17
N GLN A 73 -17.64 37.06 2.83
CA GLN A 73 -17.85 38.29 2.05
C GLN A 73 -19.22 38.92 2.27
N ARG A 74 -20.26 38.11 2.48
CA ARG A 74 -21.63 38.60 2.74
C ARG A 74 -21.74 39.20 4.13
N ILE A 75 -21.13 38.57 5.13
CA ILE A 75 -21.08 39.03 6.51
C ILE A 75 -20.33 40.36 6.55
N GLU A 76 -19.14 40.45 5.94
CA GLU A 76 -18.34 41.68 5.88
C GLU A 76 -19.14 42.86 5.29
N ARG A 77 -19.92 42.61 4.22
CA ARG A 77 -20.80 43.64 3.63
C ARG A 77 -21.92 44.08 4.57
N ILE A 78 -22.47 43.18 5.36
CA ILE A 78 -23.54 43.47 6.33
C ILE A 78 -22.96 44.26 7.51
N GLU A 79 -21.82 43.82 8.05
CA GLU A 79 -21.11 44.49 9.14
C GLU A 79 -20.77 45.93 8.77
N LYS A 80 -20.23 46.16 7.57
CA LYS A 80 -19.97 47.50 7.03
C LYS A 80 -21.23 48.38 6.98
N LYS A 81 -22.37 47.82 6.55
CA LYS A 81 -23.65 48.56 6.49
C LYS A 81 -24.20 48.90 7.87
N LEU A 82 -24.01 47.99 8.83
CA LEU A 82 -24.52 48.14 10.20
C LEU A 82 -23.53 48.86 11.12
N GLN A 83 -22.34 49.24 10.62
CA GLN A 83 -21.25 49.80 11.41
C GLN A 83 -20.87 48.92 12.62
N ILE A 84 -21.03 47.61 12.46
CA ILE A 84 -20.60 46.63 13.45
C ILE A 84 -19.15 46.31 13.14
N HIS A 85 -18.28 46.40 14.15
CA HIS A 85 -16.90 45.93 14.02
C HIS A 85 -16.85 44.44 14.34
N SER A 86 -16.29 43.67 13.40
CA SER A 86 -16.01 42.25 13.60
C SER A 86 -15.12 42.09 14.83
N SER A 87 -15.47 41.13 15.69
CA SER A 87 -14.79 40.86 16.97
C SER A 87 -13.79 39.71 16.86
N VAL A 88 -13.43 39.31 15.64
CA VAL A 88 -12.53 38.19 15.35
C VAL A 88 -11.09 38.67 15.24
#